data_AF-A0A8T4GYB5-F1
#
_entry.id   AF-A0A8T4GYB5-F1
#
_cell.length_a   1.000
_cell.length_b   1.000
_cell.length_c   1.000
_cell.angle_alpha   90.00
_cell.angle_beta   90.00
_cell.angle_gamma   90.00
#
_symmetry.space_group_name_H-M   'P 1'
#
loop_
_entity.id
_entity.type
_entity.pdbx_description
1 polymer ?
#
loop_
_entity_poly.entity_id
_entity_poly.type
_entity_poly.pdbx_seq_one_letter_code
_entity_poly.pdbx_strand_id
1 'polypeptide(L)'
;MVSRPELKEDANYVNGLAASVLFVVLVAVFLTAGFGEAAGFAADASLVAGIGYALMDLHAESAVGVEGFLATFETVGFVLVAATVAAVTLASRETEGDGPVTALTDGGRPVDGEASERRAESGDDEEVES
;
A
#
# COMPACT_ATOMS: atom_id res chain seq x y z
N MET A 1 32.76 6.56 -11.60
CA MET A 1 33.02 5.77 -10.37
C MET A 1 31.66 5.46 -9.78
N VAL A 2 31.31 4.19 -9.54
CA VAL A 2 29.99 3.83 -9.00
C VAL A 2 30.11 3.74 -7.48
N SER A 3 29.38 4.60 -6.77
CA SER A 3 29.30 4.59 -5.32
C SER A 3 28.71 3.26 -4.84
N ARG A 4 29.33 2.68 -3.81
CA ARG A 4 28.82 1.44 -3.20
C ARG A 4 27.50 1.75 -2.47
N PRO A 5 26.47 0.91 -2.59
CA PRO A 5 25.26 1.05 -1.78
C PRO A 5 25.62 0.81 -0.31
N GLU A 6 25.46 1.84 0.51
CA GLU A 6 25.56 1.74 1.97
C GLU A 6 24.25 1.16 2.51
N LEU A 7 24.37 0.09 3.29
CA LEU A 7 23.25 -0.47 4.04
C LEU A 7 22.87 0.54 5.13
N LYS A 8 21.57 0.85 5.28
CA LYS A 8 21.08 1.67 6.40
C LYS A 8 21.33 0.90 7.71
N GLU A 9 22.39 1.24 8.42
CA GLU A 9 22.80 0.60 9.67
C GLU A 9 21.89 1.00 10.85
N ASP A 10 21.11 2.07 10.71
CA ASP A 10 20.12 2.54 11.69
C ASP A 10 18.79 1.77 11.63
N ALA A 11 18.86 0.44 11.66
CA ALA A 11 17.66 -0.38 11.72
C ALA A 11 16.95 -0.20 13.08
N ASN A 12 15.68 0.22 13.05
CA ASN A 12 14.90 0.42 14.27
C ASN A 12 14.38 -0.93 14.80
N TYR A 13 15.21 -1.62 15.59
CA TYR A 13 14.93 -2.95 16.14
C TYR A 13 13.68 -3.00 17.05
N VAL A 14 13.23 -1.85 17.53
CA VAL A 14 12.02 -1.72 18.37
C VAL A 14 10.78 -2.26 17.66
N ASN A 15 10.61 -1.98 16.36
CA ASN A 15 9.47 -2.48 15.59
C ASN A 15 9.52 -4.01 15.40
N GLY A 16 10.71 -4.55 15.13
CA GLY A 16 10.90 -6.01 15.01
C GLY A 16 10.63 -6.73 16.33
N LEU A 17 11.07 -6.14 17.45
CA LEU A 17 10.80 -6.66 18.78
C LEU A 17 9.30 -6.59 19.12
N ALA A 18 8.63 -5.48 18.81
CA ALA A 18 7.19 -5.33 19.02
C ALA A 18 6.39 -6.39 18.22
N ALA A 19 6.74 -6.63 16.96
CA ALA A 19 6.13 -7.67 16.14
C ALA A 19 6.34 -9.07 16.73
N SER A 20 7.53 -9.35 17.26
CA SER A 20 7.87 -10.63 17.89
C SER A 20 7.06 -10.86 19.17
N VAL A 21 6.87 -9.82 19.99
CA VAL A 21 6.01 -9.88 21.19
C VAL A 21 4.57 -10.18 20.80
N LEU A 22 4.02 -9.48 19.79
CA LEU A 22 2.67 -9.73 19.31
C LEU A 22 2.51 -11.18 18.81
N PHE A 23 3.50 -11.70 18.11
CA PHE A 23 3.50 -13.09 17.66
C PHE A 23 3.42 -14.08 18.83
N VAL A 24 4.23 -13.90 19.88
CA VAL A 24 4.19 -14.76 21.08
C VAL A 24 2.83 -14.70 21.77
N VAL A 25 2.22 -13.51 21.83
CA VAL A 25 0.86 -13.33 22.37
C VAL A 25 -0.16 -14.15 21.55
N LEU A 26 -0.10 -14.08 20.21
CA LEU A 26 -1.01 -14.85 19.35
C LEU A 26 -0.80 -16.36 19.51
N VAL A 27 0.44 -16.83 19.61
CA VAL A 27 0.75 -18.25 19.89
C VAL A 27 0.11 -18.68 21.22
N ALA A 28 0.29 -17.90 22.28
CA ALA A 28 -0.29 -18.20 23.59
C ALA A 28 -1.82 -18.27 23.52
N VAL A 29 -2.47 -17.32 22.81
CA VAL A 29 -3.91 -17.31 22.60
C VAL A 29 -4.36 -18.58 21.86
N PHE A 30 -3.71 -18.97 20.76
CA PHE A 30 -4.12 -20.15 20.00
C PHE A 30 -3.95 -21.46 20.76
N LEU A 31 -2.93 -21.56 21.62
CA LEU A 31 -2.71 -22.76 22.44
C LEU A 31 -3.67 -22.85 23.63
N THR A 32 -4.17 -21.71 24.12
CA THR A 32 -5.04 -21.65 25.30
C THR A 32 -6.52 -21.47 24.95
N ALA A 33 -6.83 -21.10 23.71
CA ALA A 33 -8.20 -20.99 23.22
C ALA A 33 -8.85 -22.38 23.19
N GLY A 34 -9.86 -22.56 24.04
CA GLY A 34 -10.79 -23.68 23.94
C GLY A 34 -11.88 -23.33 22.96
N PHE A 35 -11.91 -23.99 21.80
CA PHE A 35 -13.07 -23.98 20.93
C PHE A 35 -14.00 -25.12 21.38
N GLY A 36 -15.28 -24.80 21.62
CA GLY A 36 -16.29 -25.81 21.95
C GLY A 36 -16.60 -26.72 20.76
N GLU A 37 -17.67 -27.51 20.86
CA GLU A 37 -18.20 -28.26 19.72
C GLU A 37 -18.43 -27.32 18.54
N ALA A 38 -17.96 -27.70 17.34
CA ALA A 38 -18.15 -26.90 16.14
C ALA A 38 -19.64 -26.87 15.77
N ALA A 39 -20.33 -25.80 16.18
CA ALA A 39 -21.70 -25.53 15.75
C ALA A 39 -21.68 -25.03 14.30
N GLY A 40 -21.87 -25.96 13.36
CA GLY A 40 -22.06 -25.64 11.95
C GLY A 40 -23.46 -25.12 11.66
N PHE A 41 -23.66 -24.57 10.47
CA PHE A 41 -24.99 -24.25 9.94
C PHE A 41 -25.69 -25.51 9.40
N ALA A 42 -27.01 -25.45 9.25
CA ALA A 42 -27.77 -26.52 8.59
C ALA A 42 -27.23 -26.79 7.17
N ALA A 43 -27.37 -28.01 6.68
CA ALA A 43 -26.79 -28.42 5.38
C ALA A 43 -27.27 -27.55 4.20
N ASP A 44 -28.48 -27.00 4.29
CA ASP A 44 -29.09 -26.17 3.25
C ASP A 44 -28.82 -24.67 3.43
N ALA A 45 -28.10 -24.27 4.48
CA ALA A 45 -27.78 -22.88 4.76
C ALA A 45 -26.46 -22.46 4.08
N SER A 46 -26.55 -21.54 3.11
CA SER A 46 -25.38 -20.95 2.44
C SER A 46 -25.11 -19.53 2.94
N LEU A 47 -23.99 -19.35 3.65
CA LEU A 47 -23.51 -18.01 4.06
C LEU A 47 -23.21 -17.13 2.85
N VAL A 48 -22.64 -17.71 1.79
CA VAL A 48 -22.28 -16.95 0.57
C VAL A 48 -23.54 -16.42 -0.11
N ALA A 49 -24.58 -17.25 -0.23
CA ALA A 49 -25.87 -16.81 -0.77
C ALA A 49 -26.51 -15.76 0.14
N GLY A 50 -26.51 -15.98 1.46
CA GLY A 50 -27.04 -15.03 2.43
C GLY A 50 -26.38 -13.66 2.34
N ILE A 51 -25.04 -13.60 2.29
CA ILE A 51 -24.29 -12.33 2.10
C ILE A 51 -24.67 -11.67 0.78
N GLY A 52 -24.78 -12.45 -0.30
CA GLY A 52 -25.24 -11.95 -1.61
C GLY A 52 -26.64 -11.34 -1.56
N TYR A 53 -27.59 -12.00 -0.88
CA TYR A 53 -28.93 -11.48 -0.67
C TYR A 53 -28.92 -10.19 0.16
N ALA A 54 -28.15 -10.14 1.25
CA ALA A 54 -28.04 -8.96 2.09
C ALA A 54 -27.48 -7.74 1.34
N LEU A 55 -26.49 -7.93 0.47
CA LEU A 55 -25.96 -6.87 -0.39
C LEU A 55 -27.02 -6.28 -1.34
N MET A 56 -27.98 -7.10 -1.78
CA MET A 56 -29.08 -6.70 -2.67
C MET A 56 -30.36 -6.29 -1.92
N ASP A 57 -30.28 -6.11 -0.61
CA ASP A 57 -31.42 -5.81 0.28
C ASP A 57 -32.53 -6.91 0.30
N LEU A 58 -32.15 -8.16 0.04
CA LEU A 58 -33.02 -9.34 0.01
C LEU A 58 -32.88 -10.22 1.26
N HIS A 59 -32.66 -9.60 2.44
CA HIS A 59 -32.35 -10.29 3.69
C HIS A 59 -33.33 -11.43 4.07
N ALA A 60 -34.61 -11.29 3.68
CA ALA A 60 -35.65 -12.29 3.94
C ALA A 60 -35.46 -13.62 3.18
N GLU A 61 -34.65 -13.64 2.13
CA GLU A 61 -34.33 -14.86 1.36
C GLU A 61 -33.19 -15.67 2.00
N SER A 62 -32.51 -15.11 3.01
CA SER A 62 -31.44 -15.80 3.71
C SER A 62 -31.99 -16.78 4.75
N ALA A 63 -31.46 -18.01 4.75
CA ALA A 63 -31.83 -19.04 5.72
C ALA A 63 -31.24 -18.79 7.13
N VAL A 64 -30.29 -17.86 7.25
CA VAL A 64 -29.50 -17.56 8.46
C VAL A 64 -29.18 -16.07 8.48
N GLY A 65 -29.20 -15.44 9.66
CA GLY A 65 -28.73 -14.06 9.84
C GLY A 65 -27.25 -13.91 9.46
N VAL A 66 -26.97 -13.08 8.46
CA VAL A 66 -25.63 -12.87 7.89
C VAL A 66 -25.07 -11.47 8.14
N GLU A 67 -25.72 -10.64 8.95
CA GLU A 67 -25.38 -9.23 9.16
C GLU A 67 -23.96 -9.07 9.71
N GLY A 68 -23.59 -9.90 10.69
CA GLY A 68 -22.23 -9.92 11.24
C GLY A 68 -21.18 -10.38 10.23
N PHE A 69 -21.53 -11.34 9.38
CA PHE A 69 -20.64 -11.80 8.30
C PHE A 69 -20.47 -10.73 7.23
N LEU A 70 -21.55 -10.05 6.85
CA LEU A 70 -21.52 -8.94 5.91
C LEU A 70 -20.67 -7.78 6.43
N ALA A 71 -20.87 -7.37 7.70
CA ALA A 71 -20.07 -6.34 8.34
C ALA A 71 -18.58 -6.71 8.39
N THR A 72 -18.26 -7.97 8.70
CA THR A 72 -16.88 -8.46 8.73
C THR A 72 -16.27 -8.51 7.32
N PHE A 73 -17.01 -9.01 6.34
CA PHE A 73 -16.59 -9.04 4.93
C PHE A 73 -16.24 -7.65 4.41
N GLU A 74 -17.12 -6.68 4.65
CA GLU A 74 -16.90 -5.29 4.23
C GLU A 74 -15.71 -4.66 4.97
N THR A 75 -15.58 -4.91 6.27
CA THR A 75 -14.43 -4.43 7.05
C THR A 75 -13.11 -4.96 6.49
N VAL A 76 -13.04 -6.26 6.16
CA VAL A 76 -11.85 -6.86 5.56
C VAL A 76 -11.58 -6.26 4.17
N GLY A 77 -12.62 -6.09 3.35
CA GLY A 77 -12.50 -5.43 2.05
C GLY A 77 -11.92 -4.02 2.16
N PHE A 78 -12.46 -3.21 3.06
CA PHE A 78 -11.98 -1.86 3.35
C PHE A 78 -10.50 -1.85 3.80
N VAL A 79 -10.14 -2.73 4.73
CA VAL A 79 -8.74 -2.86 5.21
C VAL A 79 -7.80 -3.27 4.09
N LEU A 80 -8.21 -4.21 3.23
CA LEU A 80 -7.40 -4.64 2.08
C LEU A 80 -7.17 -3.50 1.08
N VAL A 81 -8.20 -2.69 0.80
CA VAL A 81 -8.06 -1.50 -0.05
C VAL A 81 -7.09 -0.51 0.60
N ALA A 82 -7.27 -0.18 1.87
CA ALA A 82 -6.39 0.74 2.60
C ALA A 82 -4.94 0.25 2.65
N ALA A 83 -4.73 -1.05 2.88
CA ALA A 83 -3.41 -1.67 2.89
C ALA A 83 -2.74 -1.61 1.51
N THR A 84 -3.51 -1.81 0.43
CA THR A 84 -3.00 -1.68 -0.94
C THR A 84 -2.58 -0.25 -1.22
N VAL A 85 -3.39 0.74 -0.86
CA VAL A 85 -3.04 2.17 -1.00
C VAL A 85 -1.78 2.47 -0.19
N ALA A 86 -1.71 2.05 1.07
CA ALA A 86 -0.54 2.24 1.93
C ALA A 86 0.72 1.59 1.36
N ALA A 87 0.62 0.36 0.83
CA ALA A 87 1.76 -0.32 0.22
C ALA A 87 2.26 0.44 -1.01
N VAL A 88 1.36 0.95 -1.85
CA VAL A 88 1.70 1.76 -3.02
C VAL A 88 2.32 3.10 -2.62
N THR A 89 1.76 3.79 -1.63
CA THR A 89 2.30 5.09 -1.17
C THR A 89 3.64 4.94 -0.48
N LEU A 90 3.87 3.88 0.31
CA LEU A 90 5.18 3.57 0.91
C LEU A 90 6.21 3.13 -0.13
N ALA A 91 5.80 2.42 -1.18
CA ALA A 91 6.69 1.99 -2.25
C ALA A 91 7.06 3.16 -3.19
N SER A 92 6.19 4.15 -3.30
CA SER A 92 6.42 5.36 -4.07
C SER A 92 7.50 6.18 -3.37
N ARG A 93 8.61 6.40 -4.07
CA ARG A 93 9.73 7.20 -3.58
C ARG A 93 9.60 8.56 -4.24
N GLU A 94 9.32 9.59 -3.46
CA GLU A 94 9.47 10.95 -3.94
C GLU A 94 10.98 11.22 -4.04
N THR A 95 11.47 11.43 -5.25
CA THR A 95 12.86 11.87 -5.46
C THR A 95 12.86 13.36 -5.22
N GLU A 96 13.30 13.76 -4.03
CA GLU A 96 13.43 15.18 -3.69
C GLU A 96 14.51 15.79 -4.61
N GLY A 97 14.08 16.57 -5.60
CA GLY A 97 14.95 17.33 -6.49
C GLY A 97 15.05 16.88 -7.95
N ASP A 98 14.40 15.79 -8.35
CA ASP A 98 14.24 15.45 -9.78
C ASP A 98 12.80 14.98 -9.99
N GLY A 99 12.18 15.40 -11.10
CA GLY A 99 10.77 15.10 -11.41
C GLY A 99 10.43 13.61 -11.27
N PRO A 100 9.14 13.21 -11.23
CA PRO A 100 8.74 11.84 -10.95
C PRO A 100 9.60 10.89 -11.77
N VAL A 101 10.53 10.19 -11.11
CA VAL A 101 11.40 9.22 -11.76
C VAL A 101 10.46 8.09 -12.10
N THR A 102 9.80 8.22 -13.26
CA THR A 102 9.18 7.13 -13.97
C THR A 102 10.26 6.08 -13.92
N ALA A 103 10.01 4.92 -13.30
CA ALA A 103 10.92 3.81 -13.42
C ALA A 103 11.23 3.72 -14.91
N LEU A 104 12.47 4.07 -15.30
CA LEU A 104 12.90 4.02 -16.68
C LEU A 104 12.93 2.54 -17.03
N THR A 105 11.77 1.98 -17.35
CA THR A 105 11.68 0.86 -18.27
C THR A 105 12.31 1.41 -19.54
N ASP A 106 13.48 0.87 -19.88
CA ASP A 106 14.41 1.21 -20.96
C ASP A 106 13.74 1.25 -22.36
N GLY A 107 12.80 2.17 -22.54
CA GLY A 107 11.83 2.18 -23.62
C GLY A 107 11.87 3.42 -24.50
N GLY A 108 12.93 4.23 -24.45
CA GLY A 108 13.07 5.38 -25.35
C GLY A 108 13.99 6.46 -24.80
N ARG A 109 14.96 6.87 -25.61
CA ARG A 109 16.00 7.86 -25.25
C ARG A 109 15.36 9.20 -24.85
N PRO A 110 15.86 9.87 -23.80
CA PRO A 110 15.48 11.25 -23.51
C PRO A 110 15.94 12.16 -24.66
N VAL A 111 15.07 13.10 -25.03
CA VAL A 111 15.36 14.14 -26.02
C VAL A 111 15.84 15.34 -25.22
N ASP A 112 17.12 15.68 -25.34
CA ASP A 112 17.72 16.82 -24.66
C ASP A 112 17.04 18.11 -25.12
N GLY A 113 16.37 18.79 -24.19
CA GLY A 113 15.79 20.11 -24.38
C GLY A 113 16.85 21.21 -24.28
N GLU A 114 17.85 21.20 -25.18
CA GLU A 114 18.75 22.34 -25.37
C GLU A 114 18.02 23.45 -26.17
N ALA A 115 17.12 24.20 -25.52
CA ALA A 115 16.54 25.40 -26.13
C ALA A 115 15.94 26.38 -25.11
N SER A 116 16.70 26.83 -24.10
CA SER A 116 16.30 28.08 -23.41
C SER A 116 17.39 28.80 -22.62
N GLU A 117 18.64 28.85 -23.09
CA GLU A 117 19.68 29.63 -22.42
C GLU A 117 20.66 30.24 -23.44
N ARG A 118 20.12 31.05 -24.38
CA ARG A 118 20.93 31.97 -25.23
C ARG A 118 20.23 33.30 -25.47
N ARG A 119 19.58 33.84 -24.44
CA ARG A 119 19.07 35.23 -24.50
C ARG A 119 19.09 35.92 -23.14
N ALA A 120 20.25 35.92 -22.51
CA ALA A 120 20.64 36.96 -21.58
C ALA A 120 22.18 36.96 -21.57
N GLU A 121 22.77 38.14 -21.57
CA GLU A 121 24.17 38.37 -21.19
C GLU A 121 25.25 38.08 -22.24
N SER A 122 25.30 38.93 -23.27
CA SER A 122 26.57 39.52 -23.75
C SER A 122 26.22 40.60 -24.78
N GLY A 123 26.25 41.84 -24.34
CA GLY A 123 25.90 42.98 -25.17
C GLY A 123 25.84 44.26 -24.37
N ASP A 124 26.86 44.48 -23.56
CA ASP A 124 27.28 45.80 -23.07
C ASP A 124 28.79 45.71 -22.81
N ASP A 125 29.47 46.83 -23.02
CA ASP A 125 30.91 47.09 -22.91
C ASP A 125 31.74 46.94 -24.20
N GLU A 126 31.72 47.97 -25.05
CA GLU A 126 32.97 48.61 -25.50
C GLU A 126 32.80 50.13 -25.54
N GLU A 127 33.32 50.79 -24.51
CA GLU A 127 33.65 52.21 -24.51
C GLU A 127 34.95 52.44 -25.31
N VAL A 128 34.90 53.42 -26.23
CA VAL A 128 35.89 54.47 -26.52
C VAL A 128 37.39 54.17 -26.27
N GLU A 129 38.18 54.03 -27.34
CA GLU A 129 39.51 54.68 -27.39
C GLU A 129 40.04 54.91 -28.83
N SER A 130 40.49 56.16 -29.06
CA SER A 130 41.26 56.73 -30.20
C SER A 130 40.63 56.93 -31.58
#